data_AF-A0A2E7U0I5-F1
#
_entry.id   AF-A0A2E7U0I5-F1
#
_cell.length_a   1.000
_cell.length_b   1.000
_cell.length_c   1.000
_cell.angle_alpha   90.00
_cell.angle_beta   90.00
_cell.angle_gamma   90.00
#
_symmetry.space_group_name_H-M   'P 1'
#
loop_
_entity.id
_entity.type
_entity.pdbx_description
1 polymer ?
#
loop_
_entity_poly.entity_id
_entity_poly.type
_entity_poly.pdbx_seq_one_letter_code
_entity_poly.pdbx_strand_id
1 'polypeptide(L)'
;MRHVSLLLAFMIAALTLVPDLIAQQDPRLENLKAEAEQMIQDRAKLAQEIVDHLFSFGELGMQEFETQRYLTGLLEEEGFDIELGVAGMPSAWTATWSNGSGEPVIALGSDVDGIPQSNQKPGVAYRDPILSMAPGHGEGHNSGQAVNIVAAIVVKELMQRDGINGTLLIWPGVAEEQVASKAYFVREGVFEDVDVNLFTHVGNNFGVSWGQAGGNALWSVQFRFTGETAHSAGSPWRGRSALDAVMLMAQGWEFKREHLRPAARSHYIIVEGGDQPNVVPQTATIWFYFRERDYELTKEQYDAAILMAEGAALMTGTEVDTIMTVGAAWGRHFSKPVAEVTYSNIQAVGLPDWSEDDIRFAEAFQREMGVDVTGLADSIRDLRGPVDLSRSLGGGSDDIGDVSWNMPTVTLSYPSNMSGGPGHNWANGIAMATPIAHKGAVAGARVQARTLLDLFLDGETVEAAWAYFNDVQTAETVYTPFISPTDQPAIWLNEGIMARWRPEMRPYYYDSNRFSTYLEQLGIEYPTIRTRPVSEEDAPVGGAPGGF
;
A
#
# COMPACT_ATOMS: atom_id res chain seq x y z
N MET A 1 -72.12 -49.55 0.54
CA MET A 1 -72.90 -49.22 1.76
C MET A 1 -71.92 -48.97 2.90
N ARG A 2 -72.16 -47.89 3.67
CA ARG A 2 -71.38 -47.34 4.81
C ARG A 2 -70.19 -46.45 4.36
N HIS A 3 -70.30 -45.10 4.36
CA HIS A 3 -70.29 -44.13 5.49
C HIS A 3 -68.97 -44.20 6.29
N VAL A 4 -68.24 -43.16 6.68
CA VAL A 4 -68.41 -41.69 6.89
C VAL A 4 -67.00 -41.23 7.39
N SER A 5 -66.40 -40.07 7.08
CA SER A 5 -66.63 -38.76 7.73
C SER A 5 -65.56 -37.76 7.30
N LEU A 6 -65.95 -36.50 7.05
CA LEU A 6 -65.08 -35.32 7.08
C LEU A 6 -64.69 -35.00 8.54
N LEU A 7 -63.46 -34.53 8.75
CA LEU A 7 -63.06 -33.82 9.97
C LEU A 7 -62.16 -32.63 9.60
N LEU A 8 -62.69 -31.43 9.87
CA LEU A 8 -61.99 -30.14 9.87
C LEU A 8 -60.82 -30.19 10.86
N ALA A 9 -59.62 -29.80 10.43
CA ALA A 9 -58.50 -29.53 11.30
C ALA A 9 -58.43 -28.02 11.62
N PHE A 10 -58.45 -27.71 12.93
CA PHE A 10 -58.19 -26.40 13.50
C PHE A 10 -56.70 -26.03 13.28
N MET A 11 -56.43 -24.91 12.59
CA MET A 11 -55.13 -24.24 12.64
C MET A 11 -55.05 -23.41 13.92
N ILE A 12 -54.14 -23.78 14.82
CA ILE A 12 -53.67 -22.90 15.90
C ILE A 12 -52.44 -22.19 15.34
N ALA A 13 -52.56 -20.88 15.14
CA ALA A 13 -51.44 -20.00 14.83
C ALA A 13 -50.62 -19.78 16.12
N ALA A 14 -49.43 -20.35 16.18
CA ALA A 14 -48.43 -19.97 17.16
C ALA A 14 -47.65 -18.78 16.58
N LEU A 15 -48.01 -17.56 16.99
CA LEU A 15 -47.13 -16.40 16.88
C LEU A 15 -45.94 -16.64 17.83
N THR A 16 -44.81 -17.08 17.30
CA THR A 16 -43.53 -16.89 17.97
C THR A 16 -43.13 -15.43 17.80
N LEU A 17 -43.28 -14.63 18.85
CA LEU A 17 -42.57 -13.36 18.98
C LEU A 17 -41.06 -13.68 18.99
N VAL A 18 -40.41 -13.51 17.84
CA VAL A 18 -38.97 -13.30 17.79
C VAL A 18 -38.77 -11.87 18.29
N PRO A 19 -38.01 -11.62 19.36
CA PRO A 19 -37.62 -10.26 19.69
C PRO A 19 -36.81 -9.72 18.51
N ASP A 20 -37.19 -8.58 17.96
CA ASP A 20 -36.28 -7.73 17.20
C ASP A 20 -35.09 -7.42 18.14
N LEU A 21 -34.02 -8.19 18.03
CA LEU A 21 -32.70 -7.83 18.52
C LEU A 21 -32.17 -6.75 17.58
N ILE A 22 -32.68 -5.53 17.74
CA ILE A 22 -31.90 -4.36 17.33
C ILE A 22 -30.65 -4.43 18.21
N ALA A 23 -29.48 -4.67 17.62
CA ALA A 23 -28.21 -4.68 18.33
C ALA A 23 -28.07 -3.32 19.03
N GLN A 24 -28.27 -3.31 20.35
CA GLN A 24 -28.10 -2.09 21.10
C GLN A 24 -26.60 -1.88 21.28
N GLN A 25 -26.06 -0.84 20.65
CA GLN A 25 -24.66 -0.40 20.77
C GLN A 25 -24.18 -0.56 22.22
N ASP A 26 -23.03 -1.22 22.42
CA ASP A 26 -22.50 -1.48 23.77
C ASP A 26 -22.38 -0.15 24.53
N PRO A 27 -23.02 -0.01 25.71
CA PRO A 27 -23.05 1.25 26.46
C PRO A 27 -21.65 1.71 26.92
N ARG A 28 -20.62 0.84 26.84
CA ARG A 28 -19.23 1.16 27.16
C ARG A 28 -18.48 1.80 26.00
N LEU A 29 -18.97 1.69 24.75
CA LEU A 29 -18.20 1.97 23.53
C LEU A 29 -17.54 3.36 23.54
N GLU A 30 -18.30 4.44 23.75
CA GLU A 30 -17.72 5.79 23.72
C GLU A 30 -16.71 6.05 24.84
N ASN A 31 -16.89 5.43 26.02
CA ASN A 31 -15.91 5.54 27.10
C ASN A 31 -14.63 4.77 26.77
N LEU A 32 -14.74 3.57 26.19
CA LEU A 32 -13.59 2.77 25.75
C LEU A 32 -12.82 3.48 24.63
N LYS A 33 -13.50 4.15 23.71
CA LYS A 33 -12.86 4.96 22.67
C LYS A 33 -12.03 6.10 23.27
N ALA A 34 -12.60 6.86 24.20
CA ALA A 34 -11.88 7.95 24.87
C ALA A 34 -10.68 7.44 25.68
N GLU A 35 -10.83 6.29 26.35
CA GLU A 35 -9.74 5.64 27.06
C GLU A 35 -8.63 5.16 26.11
N ALA A 36 -9.00 4.52 25.01
CA ALA A 36 -8.06 4.06 23.98
C ALA A 36 -7.22 5.23 23.44
N GLU A 37 -7.83 6.39 23.19
CA GLU A 37 -7.10 7.57 22.71
C GLU A 37 -6.00 8.03 23.67
N GLN A 38 -6.27 7.97 24.98
CA GLN A 38 -5.29 8.31 26.00
C GLN A 38 -4.20 7.23 26.10
N MET A 39 -4.57 5.95 26.09
CA MET A 39 -3.60 4.85 26.10
C MET A 39 -2.64 4.87 24.90
N ILE A 40 -3.13 5.32 23.74
CA ILE A 40 -2.33 5.53 22.53
C ILE A 40 -1.40 6.73 22.69
N GLN A 41 -1.88 7.83 23.29
CA GLN A 41 -1.03 8.99 23.60
C GLN A 41 0.12 8.62 24.52
N ASP A 42 -0.15 7.79 25.54
CA ASP A 42 0.85 7.32 26.48
C ASP A 42 1.88 6.39 25.79
N ARG A 43 1.52 5.80 24.64
CA ARG A 43 2.37 4.98 23.76
C ARG A 43 2.91 5.73 22.55
N ALA A 44 2.84 7.07 22.52
CA ALA A 44 3.39 7.87 21.42
C ALA A 44 4.88 7.57 21.15
N LYS A 45 5.62 7.23 22.21
CA LYS A 45 7.03 6.82 22.11
C LYS A 45 7.21 5.51 21.33
N LEU A 46 6.33 4.53 21.51
CA LEU A 46 6.35 3.27 20.77
C LEU A 46 6.07 3.52 19.28
N ALA A 47 5.05 4.34 18.97
CA ALA A 47 4.75 4.72 17.59
C ALA A 47 5.97 5.38 16.91
N GLN A 48 6.63 6.31 17.60
CA GLN A 48 7.85 6.97 17.12
C GLN A 48 8.98 5.98 16.85
N GLU A 49 9.23 5.04 17.76
CA GLU A 49 10.29 4.06 17.58
C GLU A 49 10.03 3.12 16.39
N ILE A 50 8.80 2.67 16.19
CA ILE A 50 8.45 1.86 15.02
C ILE A 50 8.70 2.64 13.73
N VAL A 51 8.22 3.89 13.66
CA VAL A 51 8.43 4.78 12.49
C VAL A 51 9.92 4.94 12.18
N ASP A 52 10.73 5.22 13.20
CA ASP A 52 12.16 5.50 13.07
C ASP A 52 12.97 4.25 12.71
N HIS A 53 12.65 3.09 13.29
CA HIS A 53 13.28 1.81 12.96
C HIS A 53 13.07 1.47 11.49
N LEU A 54 11.81 1.44 11.04
CA LEU A 54 11.47 1.12 9.65
C LEU A 54 12.10 2.13 8.69
N PHE A 55 12.03 3.43 9.00
CA PHE A 55 12.66 4.46 8.18
C PHE A 55 14.15 4.18 7.96
N SER A 56 14.85 3.77 9.02
CA SER A 56 16.29 3.50 8.99
C SER A 56 16.65 2.24 8.20
N PHE A 57 15.74 1.26 8.10
CA PHE A 57 15.96 0.03 7.33
C PHE A 57 15.88 0.27 5.82
N GLY A 58 14.87 1.03 5.38
CA GLY A 58 14.69 1.46 3.98
C GLY A 58 14.72 0.29 2.98
N GLU A 59 14.19 -0.86 3.35
CA GLU A 59 14.29 -2.09 2.54
C GLU A 59 13.31 -2.07 1.36
N LEU A 60 13.73 -2.59 0.21
CA LEU A 60 12.91 -2.65 -0.99
C LEU A 60 11.95 -3.86 -0.98
N GLY A 61 10.94 -3.77 -1.84
CA GLY A 61 9.96 -4.83 -2.12
C GLY A 61 10.59 -6.22 -2.24
N MET A 62 9.97 -7.21 -1.57
CA MET A 62 10.38 -8.63 -1.45
C MET A 62 11.64 -8.88 -0.61
N GLN A 63 12.24 -7.84 -0.03
CA GLN A 63 13.52 -7.90 0.68
C GLN A 63 13.45 -7.26 2.07
N GLU A 64 12.26 -7.09 2.63
CA GLU A 64 11.94 -6.37 3.88
C GLU A 64 12.21 -7.21 5.15
N PHE A 65 13.35 -7.90 5.20
CA PHE A 65 13.68 -8.87 6.26
C PHE A 65 14.01 -8.24 7.62
N GLU A 66 14.68 -7.08 7.64
CA GLU A 66 14.96 -6.36 8.88
C GLU A 66 13.67 -5.73 9.43
N THR A 67 12.81 -5.22 8.54
CA THR A 67 11.45 -4.75 8.89
C THR A 67 10.60 -5.89 9.44
N GLN A 68 10.51 -7.04 8.75
CA GLN A 68 9.81 -8.24 9.22
C GLN A 68 10.31 -8.60 10.62
N ARG A 69 11.61 -8.82 10.79
CA ARG A 69 12.23 -9.25 12.05
C ARG A 69 11.90 -8.32 13.22
N TYR A 70 11.94 -7.00 13.00
CA TYR A 70 11.62 -6.02 14.03
C TYR A 70 10.14 -6.05 14.42
N LEU A 71 9.24 -5.99 13.44
CA LEU A 71 7.80 -5.91 13.69
C LEU A 71 7.26 -7.21 14.29
N THR A 72 7.66 -8.37 13.78
CA THR A 72 7.20 -9.66 14.30
C THR A 72 7.76 -9.95 15.68
N GLY A 73 8.99 -9.53 15.97
CA GLY A 73 9.56 -9.64 17.32
C GLY A 73 8.77 -8.83 18.35
N LEU A 74 8.41 -7.59 18.00
CA LEU A 74 7.57 -6.74 18.84
C LEU A 74 6.17 -7.36 19.07
N LEU A 75 5.55 -7.87 18.01
CA LEU A 75 4.22 -8.48 18.09
C LEU A 75 4.22 -9.81 18.87
N GLU A 76 5.28 -10.62 18.75
CA GLU A 76 5.47 -11.84 19.55
C GLU A 76 5.63 -11.50 21.05
N GLU A 77 6.37 -10.45 21.40
CA GLU A 77 6.46 -9.94 22.78
C GLU A 77 5.10 -9.49 23.34
N GLU A 78 4.24 -8.96 22.47
CA GLU A 78 2.86 -8.61 22.76
C GLU A 78 1.90 -9.82 22.72
N GLY A 79 2.40 -11.04 22.50
CA GLY A 79 1.62 -12.27 22.57
C GLY A 79 0.74 -12.54 21.36
N PHE A 80 1.05 -11.96 20.20
CA PHE A 80 0.48 -12.38 18.92
C PHE A 80 1.16 -13.67 18.43
N ASP A 81 0.40 -14.53 17.77
CA ASP A 81 0.92 -15.70 17.05
C ASP A 81 1.41 -15.27 15.66
N ILE A 82 2.65 -15.61 15.32
CA ILE A 82 3.32 -15.15 14.10
C ILE A 82 3.43 -16.28 13.09
N GLU A 83 2.94 -16.04 11.86
CA GLU A 83 3.23 -16.87 10.71
C GLU A 83 4.17 -16.12 9.75
N LEU A 84 5.32 -16.73 9.43
CA LEU A 84 6.30 -16.16 8.50
C LEU A 84 6.21 -16.86 7.14
N GLY A 85 6.54 -16.13 6.07
CA GLY A 85 6.63 -16.71 4.73
C GLY A 85 5.30 -16.90 4.02
N VAL A 86 4.25 -16.20 4.46
CA VAL A 86 2.87 -16.38 3.96
C VAL A 86 2.77 -16.12 2.45
N ALA A 87 1.85 -16.83 1.80
CA ALA A 87 1.68 -16.82 0.34
C ALA A 87 2.97 -17.05 -0.48
N GLY A 88 3.91 -17.84 0.07
CA GLY A 88 5.17 -18.17 -0.60
C GLY A 88 6.19 -17.03 -0.67
N MET A 89 5.98 -15.95 0.08
CA MET A 89 6.88 -14.78 0.12
C MET A 89 7.69 -14.76 1.42
N PRO A 90 9.02 -14.99 1.39
CA PRO A 90 9.83 -15.08 2.61
C PRO A 90 9.80 -13.85 3.54
N SER A 91 9.63 -12.64 2.99
CA SER A 91 9.54 -11.40 3.79
C SER A 91 8.12 -11.10 4.30
N ALA A 92 7.10 -11.81 3.83
CA ALA A 92 5.73 -11.64 4.28
C ALA A 92 5.47 -12.37 5.62
N TRP A 93 4.47 -11.90 6.36
CA TRP A 93 4.06 -12.48 7.64
C TRP A 93 2.62 -12.13 7.99
N THR A 94 2.02 -12.85 8.94
CA THR A 94 0.80 -12.42 9.65
C THR A 94 1.03 -12.53 11.15
N ALA A 95 0.30 -11.71 11.91
CA ALA A 95 0.30 -11.76 13.37
C ALA A 95 -1.14 -11.77 13.88
N THR A 96 -1.53 -12.82 14.59
CA THR A 96 -2.93 -13.03 15.00
C THR A 96 -3.06 -13.09 16.51
N TRP A 97 -4.08 -12.44 17.06
CA TRP A 97 -4.45 -12.55 18.46
C TRP A 97 -5.97 -12.58 18.63
N SER A 98 -6.49 -13.52 19.41
CA SER A 98 -7.93 -13.74 19.60
C SER A 98 -8.35 -13.67 21.06
N ASN A 99 -9.59 -13.23 21.30
CA ASN A 99 -10.25 -13.25 22.60
C ASN A 99 -11.66 -13.85 22.51
N GLY A 100 -12.05 -14.59 23.55
CA GLY A 100 -13.39 -15.15 23.67
C GLY A 100 -13.78 -16.04 22.50
N SER A 101 -14.86 -15.70 21.77
CA SER A 101 -15.31 -16.48 20.59
C SER A 101 -14.34 -16.40 19.41
N GLY A 102 -13.46 -15.39 19.36
CA GLY A 102 -12.59 -15.12 18.21
C GLY A 102 -13.27 -14.40 17.05
N GLU A 103 -14.58 -14.12 17.14
CA GLU A 103 -15.36 -13.41 16.11
C GLU A 103 -15.86 -12.06 16.65
N PRO A 104 -15.92 -11.00 15.82
CA PRO A 104 -15.48 -10.96 14.42
C PRO A 104 -13.94 -10.94 14.26
N VAL A 105 -13.45 -11.26 13.07
CA VAL A 105 -12.03 -11.19 12.69
C VAL A 105 -11.76 -9.89 11.93
N ILE A 106 -10.98 -8.98 12.52
CA ILE A 106 -10.66 -7.69 11.91
C ILE A 106 -9.19 -7.63 11.53
N ALA A 107 -8.92 -7.44 10.24
CA ALA A 107 -7.56 -7.31 9.71
C ALA A 107 -7.07 -5.85 9.70
N LEU A 108 -5.77 -5.68 9.94
CA LEU A 108 -5.07 -4.40 10.01
C LEU A 108 -3.83 -4.46 9.11
N GLY A 109 -3.84 -3.68 8.03
CA GLY A 109 -2.78 -3.72 7.03
C GLY A 109 -2.15 -2.36 6.75
N SER A 110 -0.86 -2.38 6.40
CA SER A 110 -0.18 -1.25 5.77
C SER A 110 1.09 -1.71 5.07
N ASP A 111 1.50 -0.98 4.05
CA ASP A 111 2.71 -1.25 3.27
C ASP A 111 3.97 -1.01 4.08
N VAL A 112 5.08 -1.66 3.70
CA VAL A 112 6.34 -1.61 4.46
C VAL A 112 7.59 -1.41 3.61
N ASP A 113 7.47 -1.43 2.29
CA ASP A 113 8.63 -1.32 1.39
C ASP A 113 9.06 0.13 1.15
N GLY A 114 10.34 0.29 0.83
CA GLY A 114 10.92 1.51 0.30
C GLY A 114 11.06 1.46 -1.22
N ILE A 115 11.53 2.56 -1.79
CA ILE A 115 11.82 2.68 -3.22
C ILE A 115 13.30 2.87 -3.51
N PRO A 116 13.78 2.51 -4.72
CA PRO A 116 15.17 2.73 -5.09
C PRO A 116 15.55 4.22 -5.09
N GLN A 117 16.78 4.52 -4.67
CA GLN A 117 17.44 5.83 -4.85
C GLN A 117 16.77 7.03 -4.16
N SER A 118 15.87 6.78 -3.22
CA SER A 118 15.15 7.79 -2.44
C SER A 118 15.78 8.08 -1.07
N ASN A 119 16.92 7.47 -0.74
CA ASN A 119 17.58 7.70 0.54
C ASN A 119 17.79 9.21 0.80
N GLN A 120 17.42 9.61 2.01
CA GLN A 120 17.31 11.01 2.41
C GLN A 120 17.42 11.12 3.93
N LYS A 121 18.13 12.14 4.43
CA LYS A 121 18.07 12.50 5.85
C LYS A 121 16.69 13.06 6.19
N PRO A 122 16.01 12.56 7.24
CA PRO A 122 14.75 13.12 7.70
C PRO A 122 14.99 14.48 8.35
N GLY A 123 14.01 15.38 8.33
CA GLY A 123 14.11 16.70 8.95
C GLY A 123 14.98 17.72 8.19
N VAL A 124 15.53 17.35 7.03
CA VAL A 124 16.26 18.22 6.12
C VAL A 124 15.37 18.57 4.93
N ALA A 125 15.04 19.86 4.75
CA ALA A 125 14.02 20.28 3.78
C ALA A 125 14.47 20.23 2.31
N TYR A 126 15.72 19.87 2.04
CA TYR A 126 16.35 19.79 0.72
C TYR A 126 17.09 18.46 0.56
N ARG A 127 17.51 18.14 -0.68
CA ARG A 127 18.20 16.88 -0.97
C ARG A 127 19.52 16.78 -0.20
N ASP A 128 19.58 15.83 0.71
CA ASP A 128 20.77 15.48 1.49
C ASP A 128 20.67 14.00 1.90
N PRO A 129 21.13 13.06 1.04
CA PRO A 129 21.05 11.63 1.33
C PRO A 129 21.98 11.24 2.48
N ILE A 130 21.58 10.24 3.28
CA ILE A 130 22.49 9.55 4.21
C ILE A 130 23.53 8.78 3.38
N LEU A 131 23.03 8.01 2.41
CA LEU A 131 23.81 7.27 1.42
C LEU A 131 23.25 7.57 0.03
N SER A 132 24.07 8.22 -0.81
CA SER A 132 23.65 8.58 -2.17
C SER A 132 23.27 7.34 -2.98
N MET A 133 22.13 7.40 -3.68
CA MET A 133 21.55 6.32 -4.50
C MET A 133 21.09 5.07 -3.74
N ALA A 134 21.17 5.05 -2.41
CA ALA A 134 20.59 3.96 -1.62
C ALA A 134 19.05 4.03 -1.64
N PRO A 135 18.37 2.92 -1.32
CA PRO A 135 16.94 2.87 -1.04
C PRO A 135 16.51 3.72 0.17
N GLY A 136 15.20 4.03 0.23
CA GLY A 136 14.56 4.70 1.36
C GLY A 136 13.03 4.79 1.21
N HIS A 137 12.35 5.29 2.26
CA HIS A 137 10.89 5.41 2.28
C HIS A 137 10.41 6.68 1.58
N GLY A 138 10.50 6.69 0.26
CA GLY A 138 10.04 7.78 -0.60
C GLY A 138 8.52 7.85 -0.80
N GLU A 139 7.74 6.88 -0.32
CA GLU A 139 6.28 6.99 -0.17
C GLU A 139 5.84 7.12 1.30
N GLY A 140 6.73 6.78 2.24
CA GLY A 140 6.46 6.86 3.69
C GLY A 140 5.80 5.61 4.29
N HIS A 141 5.93 4.44 3.64
CA HIS A 141 5.43 3.15 4.14
C HIS A 141 5.95 2.77 5.53
N ASN A 142 7.04 3.38 6.01
CA ASN A 142 7.56 3.11 7.35
C ASN A 142 6.63 3.51 8.51
N SER A 143 5.62 4.37 8.29
CA SER A 143 4.76 4.84 9.40
C SER A 143 3.47 4.04 9.60
N GLY A 144 3.06 3.23 8.63
CA GLY A 144 1.72 2.62 8.63
C GLY A 144 1.57 1.48 9.63
N GLN A 145 2.60 0.65 9.75
CA GLN A 145 2.61 -0.41 10.77
C GLN A 145 2.62 0.16 12.19
N ALA A 146 3.21 1.34 12.42
CA ALA A 146 3.12 2.00 13.72
C ALA A 146 1.67 2.37 14.09
N VAL A 147 0.87 2.84 13.11
CA VAL A 147 -0.56 3.13 13.29
C VAL A 147 -1.30 1.87 13.72
N ASN A 148 -1.14 0.78 12.98
CA ASN A 148 -1.86 -0.46 13.18
C ASN A 148 -1.47 -1.18 14.47
N ILE A 149 -0.17 -1.33 14.73
CA ILE A 149 0.34 -2.10 15.87
C ILE A 149 -0.01 -1.40 17.19
N VAL A 150 0.17 -0.08 17.29
CA VAL A 150 -0.15 0.65 18.53
C VAL A 150 -1.65 0.62 18.80
N ALA A 151 -2.49 0.75 17.77
CA ALA A 151 -3.93 0.60 17.91
C ALA A 151 -4.32 -0.82 18.36
N ALA A 152 -3.73 -1.84 17.74
CA ALA A 152 -4.00 -3.24 18.05
C ALA A 152 -3.62 -3.61 19.48
N ILE A 153 -2.44 -3.18 19.97
CA ILE A 153 -2.00 -3.41 21.35
C ILE A 153 -3.01 -2.82 22.34
N VAL A 154 -3.40 -1.56 22.14
CA VAL A 154 -4.34 -0.87 23.04
C VAL A 154 -5.72 -1.53 23.01
N VAL A 155 -6.25 -1.84 21.83
CA VAL A 155 -7.54 -2.52 21.71
C VAL A 155 -7.48 -3.92 22.30
N LYS A 156 -6.41 -4.68 22.08
CA LYS A 156 -6.16 -5.98 22.72
C LYS A 156 -6.21 -5.89 24.25
N GLU A 157 -5.54 -4.90 24.85
CA GLU A 157 -5.56 -4.70 26.31
C GLU A 157 -7.00 -4.45 26.82
N LEU A 158 -7.76 -3.60 26.12
CA LEU A 158 -9.17 -3.34 26.43
C LEU A 158 -10.02 -4.60 26.24
N MET A 159 -9.82 -5.34 25.16
CA MET A 159 -10.55 -6.59 24.88
C MET A 159 -10.34 -7.61 26.00
N GLN A 160 -9.09 -7.81 26.43
CA GLN A 160 -8.75 -8.71 27.54
C GLN A 160 -9.39 -8.28 28.85
N ARG A 161 -9.32 -6.99 29.17
CA ARG A 161 -9.85 -6.43 30.43
C ARG A 161 -11.37 -6.50 30.50
N ASP A 162 -12.03 -6.14 29.40
CA ASP A 162 -13.49 -5.94 29.33
C ASP A 162 -14.26 -7.14 28.75
N GLY A 163 -13.55 -8.23 28.42
CA GLY A 163 -14.14 -9.45 27.88
C GLY A 163 -14.78 -9.25 26.51
N ILE A 164 -14.16 -8.43 25.65
CA ILE A 164 -14.65 -8.16 24.29
C ILE A 164 -14.15 -9.29 23.38
N ASN A 165 -15.08 -9.96 22.70
CA ASN A 165 -14.75 -11.03 21.77
C ASN A 165 -14.19 -10.46 20.46
N GLY A 166 -13.36 -11.25 19.78
CA GLY A 166 -12.89 -10.95 18.44
C GLY A 166 -11.46 -11.39 18.20
N THR A 167 -11.01 -11.21 16.97
CA THR A 167 -9.63 -11.47 16.55
C THR A 167 -9.06 -10.25 15.86
N LEU A 168 -7.81 -9.94 16.19
CA LEU A 168 -6.97 -8.96 15.51
C LEU A 168 -5.97 -9.72 14.63
N LEU A 169 -5.98 -9.45 13.32
CA LEU A 169 -5.00 -9.97 12.36
C LEU A 169 -4.20 -8.80 11.79
N ILE A 170 -2.90 -8.75 12.03
CA ILE A 170 -2.01 -7.73 11.49
C ILE A 170 -1.19 -8.32 10.34
N TRP A 171 -1.06 -7.58 9.25
CA TRP A 171 -0.35 -8.04 8.05
C TRP A 171 0.42 -6.89 7.36
N PRO A 172 1.55 -7.19 6.68
CA PRO A 172 2.34 -6.22 5.92
C PRO A 172 1.93 -6.19 4.45
N GLY A 173 1.86 -5.00 3.85
CA GLY A 173 1.93 -4.85 2.40
C GLY A 173 3.39 -4.97 1.95
N VAL A 174 3.76 -6.14 1.44
CA VAL A 174 5.11 -6.43 0.90
C VAL A 174 5.15 -6.00 -0.56
N ALA A 175 6.22 -5.33 -1.00
CA ALA A 175 6.40 -4.96 -2.41
C ALA A 175 5.17 -4.26 -3.07
N GLU A 176 4.47 -3.38 -2.35
CA GLU A 176 3.34 -2.61 -2.88
C GLU A 176 3.77 -1.71 -4.04
N GLU A 177 4.99 -1.17 -3.97
CA GLU A 177 5.55 -0.29 -5.00
C GLU A 177 5.67 -0.98 -6.36
N GLN A 178 5.66 -2.32 -6.35
CA GLN A 178 5.60 -3.15 -7.55
C GLN A 178 4.27 -3.85 -7.76
N VAL A 179 3.29 -3.53 -6.91
CA VAL A 179 1.94 -4.11 -6.81
C VAL A 179 2.01 -5.63 -6.85
N ALA A 180 2.91 -6.20 -6.04
CA ALA A 180 3.43 -7.54 -6.28
C ALA A 180 2.99 -8.59 -5.26
N SER A 181 2.32 -8.25 -4.16
CA SER A 181 2.02 -9.22 -3.09
C SER A 181 0.54 -9.48 -2.87
N LYS A 182 -0.31 -8.44 -2.85
CA LYS A 182 -1.66 -8.58 -2.25
C LYS A 182 -2.58 -9.50 -3.06
N ALA A 183 -2.41 -9.56 -4.39
CA ALA A 183 -3.10 -10.55 -5.23
C ALA A 183 -2.73 -12.00 -4.85
N TYR A 184 -1.47 -12.26 -4.45
CA TYR A 184 -1.04 -13.57 -3.96
C TYR A 184 -1.61 -13.86 -2.57
N PHE A 185 -1.66 -12.88 -1.66
CA PHE A 185 -2.33 -13.05 -0.36
C PHE A 185 -3.79 -13.48 -0.51
N VAL A 186 -4.52 -12.82 -1.41
CA VAL A 186 -5.90 -13.20 -1.74
C VAL A 186 -5.96 -14.62 -2.31
N ARG A 187 -5.13 -14.94 -3.31
CA ARG A 187 -5.14 -16.26 -3.96
C ARG A 187 -4.83 -17.41 -3.01
N GLU A 188 -3.90 -17.20 -2.08
CA GLU A 188 -3.45 -18.22 -1.11
C GLU A 188 -4.30 -18.24 0.18
N GLY A 189 -5.38 -17.47 0.26
CA GLY A 189 -6.33 -17.52 1.38
C GLY A 189 -5.85 -16.86 2.67
N VAL A 190 -4.90 -15.92 2.61
CA VAL A 190 -4.39 -15.21 3.81
C VAL A 190 -5.48 -14.45 4.56
N PHE A 191 -6.54 -14.06 3.86
CA PHE A 191 -7.68 -13.33 4.40
C PHE A 191 -8.95 -14.18 4.50
N GLU A 192 -8.82 -15.52 4.42
CA GLU A 192 -9.95 -16.40 4.71
C GLU A 192 -10.48 -16.11 6.13
N ASP A 193 -11.80 -16.09 6.29
CA ASP A 193 -12.51 -15.77 7.54
C ASP A 193 -12.35 -14.32 8.08
N VAL A 194 -11.69 -13.41 7.35
CA VAL A 194 -11.65 -11.98 7.76
C VAL A 194 -12.98 -11.29 7.45
N ASP A 195 -13.57 -10.66 8.46
CA ASP A 195 -14.84 -9.93 8.33
C ASP A 195 -14.67 -8.53 7.73
N VAL A 196 -13.65 -7.79 8.20
CA VAL A 196 -13.36 -6.43 7.74
C VAL A 196 -11.85 -6.22 7.74
N ASN A 197 -11.35 -5.57 6.69
CA ASN A 197 -9.96 -5.13 6.63
C ASN A 197 -9.86 -3.60 6.70
N LEU A 198 -9.16 -3.13 7.72
CA LEU A 198 -8.81 -1.74 7.90
C LEU A 198 -7.37 -1.53 7.43
N PHE A 199 -7.21 -0.95 6.25
CA PHE A 199 -5.91 -0.61 5.69
C PHE A 199 -5.54 0.84 6.04
N THR A 200 -4.24 1.15 6.09
CA THR A 200 -3.76 2.51 6.32
C THR A 200 -2.72 2.89 5.28
N HIS A 201 -2.76 4.15 4.85
CA HIS A 201 -1.76 4.72 3.96
C HIS A 201 -1.39 6.12 4.45
N VAL A 202 -0.11 6.46 4.40
CA VAL A 202 0.32 7.80 4.80
C VAL A 202 -0.23 8.85 3.84
N GLY A 203 -0.58 10.02 4.37
CA GLY A 203 -0.95 11.18 3.59
C GLY A 203 -0.54 12.48 4.28
N ASN A 204 -0.91 13.60 3.66
CA ASN A 204 -0.73 14.93 4.21
C ASN A 204 -1.96 15.47 4.96
N ASN A 205 -2.99 14.63 5.12
CA ASN A 205 -4.21 14.93 5.83
C ASN A 205 -4.89 13.61 6.23
N PHE A 206 -5.83 13.69 7.16
CA PHE A 206 -6.84 12.65 7.28
C PHE A 206 -7.70 12.54 6.03
N GLY A 207 -8.11 11.33 5.73
CA GLY A 207 -9.08 11.06 4.68
C GLY A 207 -9.49 9.61 4.65
N VAL A 208 -10.73 9.38 4.21
CA VAL A 208 -11.26 8.06 3.91
C VAL A 208 -12.24 8.22 2.74
N SER A 209 -12.47 7.14 2.01
CA SER A 209 -13.39 7.11 0.87
C SER A 209 -14.18 5.83 0.85
N TRP A 210 -15.33 5.85 0.17
CA TRP A 210 -16.15 4.67 -0.07
C TRP A 210 -16.56 4.54 -1.54
N GLY A 211 -16.96 3.32 -1.91
CA GLY A 211 -17.30 2.96 -3.26
C GLY A 211 -16.08 2.92 -4.18
N GLN A 212 -16.33 2.99 -5.48
CA GLN A 212 -15.30 2.99 -6.51
C GLN A 212 -14.33 4.18 -6.36
N ALA A 213 -13.04 3.90 -6.22
CA ALA A 213 -11.99 4.91 -6.16
C ALA A 213 -11.45 5.27 -7.56
N GLY A 214 -10.75 6.41 -7.67
CA GLY A 214 -10.19 6.90 -8.94
C GLY A 214 -8.84 6.33 -9.36
N GLY A 215 -8.28 5.38 -8.60
CA GLY A 215 -7.05 4.67 -8.99
C GLY A 215 -7.31 3.65 -10.09
N ASN A 216 -6.29 3.37 -10.89
CA ASN A 216 -6.35 2.39 -11.97
C ASN A 216 -5.98 0.99 -11.49
N ALA A 217 -6.62 -0.03 -12.05
CA ALA A 217 -6.08 -1.38 -12.10
C ALA A 217 -4.73 -1.40 -12.84
N LEU A 218 -3.90 -2.40 -12.55
CA LEU A 218 -2.55 -2.54 -13.07
C LEU A 218 -2.21 -4.00 -13.33
N TRP A 219 -1.55 -4.27 -14.45
CA TRP A 219 -0.86 -5.53 -14.71
C TRP A 219 0.63 -5.28 -14.97
N SER A 220 1.48 -5.86 -14.13
CA SER A 220 2.94 -5.72 -14.15
C SER A 220 3.58 -6.97 -14.76
N VAL A 221 4.25 -6.84 -15.90
CA VAL A 221 4.65 -7.99 -16.73
C VAL A 221 6.03 -7.82 -17.34
N GLN A 222 6.88 -8.84 -17.20
CA GLN A 222 8.16 -8.94 -17.91
C GLN A 222 8.04 -9.82 -19.15
N PHE A 223 8.55 -9.31 -20.27
CA PHE A 223 8.66 -10.04 -21.54
C PHE A 223 10.14 -10.27 -21.82
N ARG A 224 10.52 -11.55 -21.85
CA ARG A 224 11.89 -11.99 -22.12
C ARG A 224 11.97 -12.62 -23.49
N PHE A 225 13.03 -12.27 -24.22
CA PHE A 225 13.33 -12.80 -25.54
C PHE A 225 14.64 -13.58 -25.55
N THR A 226 14.69 -14.63 -26.35
CA THR A 226 15.90 -15.42 -26.61
C THR A 226 16.26 -15.39 -28.09
N GLY A 227 17.55 -15.28 -28.38
CA GLY A 227 18.10 -15.19 -29.71
C GLY A 227 19.41 -15.97 -29.84
N GLU A 228 20.29 -15.52 -30.74
CA GLU A 228 21.55 -16.20 -31.05
C GLU A 228 22.71 -15.20 -31.03
N THR A 229 23.75 -15.51 -30.24
CA THR A 229 24.96 -14.69 -30.19
C THR A 229 25.76 -14.78 -31.49
N ALA A 230 26.35 -13.65 -31.88
CA ALA A 230 27.41 -13.61 -32.88
C ALA A 230 28.35 -12.44 -32.58
N HIS A 231 29.55 -12.44 -33.17
CA HIS A 231 30.40 -11.27 -33.13
C HIS A 231 29.74 -10.14 -33.95
N SER A 232 29.41 -9.02 -33.30
CA SER A 232 28.61 -7.93 -33.90
C SER A 232 29.25 -7.29 -35.13
N ALA A 233 30.59 -7.27 -35.23
CA ALA A 233 31.31 -6.82 -36.42
C ALA A 233 31.75 -7.97 -37.34
N GLY A 234 32.23 -9.08 -36.78
CA GLY A 234 32.88 -10.14 -37.57
C GLY A 234 31.91 -11.05 -38.32
N SER A 235 30.73 -11.32 -37.76
CA SER A 235 29.74 -12.19 -38.40
C SER A 235 28.29 -11.90 -37.97
N PRO A 236 27.83 -10.63 -37.98
CA PRO A 236 26.50 -10.27 -37.48
C PRO A 236 25.35 -11.01 -38.14
N TRP A 237 25.48 -11.40 -39.42
CA TRP A 237 24.46 -12.16 -40.16
C TRP A 237 24.12 -13.53 -39.55
N ARG A 238 24.97 -14.04 -38.65
CA ARG A 238 24.74 -15.28 -37.89
C ARG A 238 23.97 -15.08 -36.58
N GLY A 239 23.81 -13.84 -36.11
CA GLY A 239 23.15 -13.57 -34.84
C GLY A 239 21.65 -13.29 -35.00
N ARG A 240 20.92 -13.41 -33.89
CA ARG A 240 19.52 -12.99 -33.74
C ARG A 240 19.42 -12.20 -32.44
N SER A 241 19.24 -10.89 -32.54
CA SER A 241 19.33 -9.97 -31.40
C SER A 241 18.03 -9.98 -30.60
N ALA A 242 18.08 -10.49 -29.37
CA ALA A 242 16.96 -10.39 -28.44
C ALA A 242 16.69 -8.92 -28.05
N LEU A 243 17.73 -8.08 -27.98
CA LEU A 243 17.58 -6.65 -27.74
C LEU A 243 16.78 -5.97 -28.88
N ASP A 244 16.99 -6.37 -30.13
CA ASP A 244 16.23 -5.82 -31.25
C ASP A 244 14.73 -6.14 -31.10
N ALA A 245 14.39 -7.33 -30.60
CA ALA A 245 13.01 -7.71 -30.32
C ALA A 245 12.39 -6.83 -29.22
N VAL A 246 13.12 -6.60 -28.13
CA VAL A 246 12.71 -5.64 -27.08
C VAL A 246 12.48 -4.24 -27.65
N MET A 247 13.40 -3.74 -28.48
CA MET A 247 13.28 -2.41 -29.07
C MET A 247 12.10 -2.31 -30.04
N LEU A 248 11.83 -3.36 -30.84
CA LEU A 248 10.67 -3.41 -31.73
C LEU A 248 9.35 -3.50 -30.98
N MET A 249 9.29 -4.30 -29.89
CA MET A 249 8.12 -4.36 -29.02
C MET A 249 7.84 -2.99 -28.39
N ALA A 250 8.87 -2.35 -27.83
CA ALA A 250 8.77 -1.00 -27.26
C ALA A 250 8.29 0.01 -28.31
N GLN A 251 8.88 0.00 -29.50
CA GLN A 251 8.48 0.90 -30.59
C GLN A 251 7.04 0.64 -31.08
N GLY A 252 6.63 -0.63 -31.17
CA GLY A 252 5.24 -0.99 -31.47
C GLY A 252 4.27 -0.43 -30.43
N TRP A 253 4.66 -0.49 -29.16
CA TRP A 253 3.87 0.08 -28.07
C TRP A 253 3.78 1.61 -28.14
N GLU A 254 4.87 2.31 -28.50
CA GLU A 254 4.84 3.75 -28.71
C GLU A 254 3.81 4.17 -29.77
N PHE A 255 3.67 3.39 -30.85
CA PHE A 255 2.63 3.66 -31.86
C PHE A 255 1.21 3.33 -31.37
N LYS A 256 1.04 2.31 -30.52
CA LYS A 256 -0.27 2.02 -29.90
C LYS A 256 -0.77 3.15 -29.01
N ARG A 257 0.10 4.03 -28.49
CA ARG A 257 -0.31 5.17 -27.64
C ARG A 257 -1.34 6.09 -28.33
N GLU A 258 -1.28 6.23 -29.66
CA GLU A 258 -2.29 6.99 -30.43
C GLU A 258 -3.71 6.40 -30.31
N HIS A 259 -3.82 5.11 -30.00
CA HIS A 259 -5.06 4.35 -29.96
C HIS A 259 -5.51 3.99 -28.54
N LEU A 260 -4.89 4.58 -27.51
CA LEU A 260 -5.26 4.38 -26.12
C LEU A 260 -6.38 5.32 -25.68
N ARG A 261 -7.21 4.85 -24.74
CA ARG A 261 -8.19 5.71 -24.07
C ARG A 261 -7.47 6.73 -23.18
N PRO A 262 -8.05 7.94 -22.96
CA PRO A 262 -7.43 8.96 -22.12
C PRO A 262 -7.08 8.50 -20.69
N ALA A 263 -7.81 7.53 -20.13
CA ALA A 263 -7.54 7.00 -18.79
C ALA A 263 -6.39 5.98 -18.73
N ALA A 264 -6.03 5.39 -19.87
CA ALA A 264 -5.03 4.35 -19.94
C ALA A 264 -3.61 4.91 -19.71
N ARG A 265 -2.79 4.18 -18.96
CA ARG A 265 -1.36 4.50 -18.80
C ARG A 265 -0.53 3.25 -19.06
N SER A 266 0.70 3.46 -19.51
CA SER A 266 1.65 2.38 -19.71
C SER A 266 3.08 2.92 -19.67
N HIS A 267 3.94 2.21 -18.96
CA HIS A 267 5.33 2.58 -18.70
C HIS A 267 6.18 1.32 -18.75
N TYR A 268 7.44 1.45 -19.17
CA TYR A 268 8.36 0.33 -19.16
C TYR A 268 9.79 0.74 -18.90
N ILE A 269 10.58 -0.25 -18.50
CA ILE A 269 12.04 -0.20 -18.49
C ILE A 269 12.61 -1.46 -19.15
N ILE A 270 13.82 -1.35 -19.69
CA ILE A 270 14.60 -2.52 -20.13
C ILE A 270 15.44 -2.97 -18.94
N VAL A 271 15.06 -4.10 -18.33
CA VAL A 271 15.75 -4.64 -17.13
C VAL A 271 17.00 -5.42 -17.52
N GLU A 272 17.05 -5.96 -18.73
CA GLU A 272 18.21 -6.64 -19.30
C GLU A 272 18.30 -6.32 -20.79
N GLY A 273 19.42 -5.71 -21.22
CA GLY A 273 19.64 -5.27 -22.60
C GLY A 273 20.82 -5.93 -23.30
N GLY A 274 21.39 -6.99 -22.74
CA GLY A 274 22.61 -7.64 -23.22
C GLY A 274 23.89 -7.18 -22.51
N ASP A 275 24.94 -8.01 -22.61
CA ASP A 275 26.14 -7.87 -21.77
C ASP A 275 27.17 -6.87 -22.29
N GLN A 276 27.46 -6.89 -23.60
CA GLN A 276 28.52 -6.11 -24.23
C GLN A 276 28.18 -5.75 -25.68
N PRO A 277 28.56 -4.54 -26.16
CA PRO A 277 28.19 -4.07 -27.50
C PRO A 277 28.84 -4.84 -28.66
N ASN A 278 29.93 -5.56 -28.43
CA ASN A 278 30.63 -6.36 -29.45
C ASN A 278 30.04 -7.77 -29.67
N VAL A 279 29.02 -8.15 -28.89
CA VAL A 279 28.31 -9.42 -28.97
C VAL A 279 26.83 -9.14 -29.25
N VAL A 280 26.24 -9.84 -30.23
CA VAL A 280 24.79 -9.78 -30.48
C VAL A 280 24.05 -10.35 -29.25
N PRO A 281 23.15 -9.59 -28.61
CA PRO A 281 22.46 -10.06 -27.40
C PRO A 281 21.62 -11.31 -27.66
N GLN A 282 21.93 -12.41 -26.96
CA GLN A 282 21.12 -13.63 -26.99
C GLN A 282 19.90 -13.56 -26.06
N THR A 283 19.91 -12.64 -25.09
CA THR A 283 18.83 -12.46 -24.12
C THR A 283 18.58 -10.98 -23.89
N ALA A 284 17.32 -10.61 -23.73
CA ALA A 284 16.90 -9.27 -23.33
C ALA A 284 15.50 -9.34 -22.70
N THR A 285 15.23 -8.45 -21.76
CA THR A 285 13.99 -8.43 -20.99
C THR A 285 13.49 -7.00 -20.83
N ILE A 286 12.21 -6.79 -21.12
CA ILE A 286 11.49 -5.51 -20.93
C ILE A 286 10.37 -5.71 -19.91
N TRP A 287 10.21 -4.77 -18.99
CA TRP A 287 9.20 -4.80 -17.94
C TRP A 287 8.18 -3.69 -18.15
N PHE A 288 6.92 -4.05 -18.34
CA PHE A 288 5.80 -3.14 -18.52
C PHE A 288 4.90 -3.07 -17.27
N TYR A 289 4.38 -1.87 -17.03
CA TYR A 289 3.10 -1.67 -16.34
C TYR A 289 2.03 -1.29 -17.36
N PHE A 290 0.89 -1.99 -17.32
CA PHE A 290 -0.33 -1.64 -18.07
C PHE A 290 -1.40 -1.20 -17.08
N ARG A 291 -2.00 -0.02 -17.27
CA ARG A 291 -3.02 0.53 -16.38
C ARG A 291 -4.27 0.96 -17.13
N GLU A 292 -5.43 0.59 -16.59
CA GLU A 292 -6.77 1.09 -16.94
C GLU A 292 -7.67 1.04 -15.70
N ARG A 293 -8.88 1.55 -15.81
CA ARG A 293 -9.88 1.74 -14.76
C ARG A 293 -10.44 0.43 -14.21
N ASP A 294 -10.42 -0.63 -15.01
CA ASP A 294 -11.00 -1.93 -14.66
C ASP A 294 -10.17 -3.11 -15.23
N TYR A 295 -10.63 -4.32 -14.91
CA TYR A 295 -9.98 -5.57 -15.28
C TYR A 295 -9.96 -5.79 -16.80
N GLU A 296 -11.12 -5.70 -17.46
CA GLU A 296 -11.29 -6.00 -18.87
C GLU A 296 -10.42 -5.10 -19.74
N LEU A 297 -10.39 -3.80 -19.43
CA LEU A 297 -9.63 -2.82 -20.19
C LEU A 297 -8.13 -2.90 -19.92
N THR A 298 -7.73 -3.31 -18.72
CA THR A 298 -6.32 -3.62 -18.42
C THR A 298 -5.87 -4.90 -19.12
N LYS A 299 -6.73 -5.92 -19.16
CA LYS A 299 -6.46 -7.17 -19.89
C LYS A 299 -6.34 -6.93 -21.40
N GLU A 300 -7.16 -6.07 -21.98
CA GLU A 300 -7.04 -5.69 -23.41
C GLU A 300 -5.64 -5.11 -23.74
N GLN A 301 -5.08 -4.30 -22.84
CA GLN A 301 -3.73 -3.76 -22.97
C GLN A 301 -2.67 -4.86 -22.94
N TYR A 302 -2.79 -5.78 -21.99
CA TYR A 302 -1.90 -6.93 -21.84
C TYR A 302 -1.95 -7.86 -23.06
N ASP A 303 -3.14 -8.22 -23.54
CA ASP A 303 -3.33 -9.08 -24.70
C ASP A 303 -2.71 -8.44 -25.96
N ALA A 304 -2.84 -7.11 -26.12
CA ALA A 304 -2.18 -6.40 -27.21
C ALA A 304 -0.64 -6.42 -27.09
N ALA A 305 -0.09 -6.35 -25.88
CA ALA A 305 1.34 -6.45 -25.65
C ALA A 305 1.89 -7.85 -25.98
N ILE A 306 1.14 -8.92 -25.70
CA ILE A 306 1.49 -10.29 -26.12
C ILE A 306 1.65 -10.36 -27.64
N LEU A 307 0.66 -9.86 -28.39
CA LEU A 307 0.71 -9.85 -29.86
C LEU A 307 1.90 -9.04 -30.39
N MET A 308 2.25 -7.94 -29.72
CA MET A 308 3.44 -7.15 -30.08
C MET A 308 4.74 -7.89 -29.79
N ALA A 309 4.83 -8.62 -28.68
CA ALA A 309 5.99 -9.44 -28.36
C ALA A 309 6.18 -10.54 -29.42
N GLU A 310 5.11 -11.24 -29.78
CA GLU A 310 5.13 -12.25 -30.86
C GLU A 310 5.55 -11.64 -32.21
N GLY A 311 4.99 -10.48 -32.56
CA GLY A 311 5.36 -9.76 -33.79
C GLY A 311 6.82 -9.31 -33.80
N ALA A 312 7.33 -8.82 -32.67
CA ALA A 312 8.72 -8.43 -32.53
C ALA A 312 9.66 -9.62 -32.71
N ALA A 313 9.36 -10.75 -32.07
CA ALA A 313 10.13 -11.99 -32.21
C ALA A 313 10.15 -12.49 -33.67
N LEU A 314 9.01 -12.42 -34.36
CA LEU A 314 8.92 -12.80 -35.78
C LEU A 314 9.80 -11.90 -36.67
N MET A 315 9.81 -10.59 -36.45
CA MET A 315 10.60 -9.64 -37.25
C MET A 315 12.11 -9.86 -37.11
N THR A 316 12.56 -10.28 -35.92
CA THR A 316 13.99 -10.46 -35.60
C THR A 316 14.48 -11.89 -35.77
N GLY A 317 13.57 -12.85 -35.96
CA GLY A 317 13.90 -14.27 -35.95
C GLY A 317 14.40 -14.75 -34.59
N THR A 318 13.84 -14.19 -33.51
CA THR A 318 14.06 -14.60 -32.11
C THR A 318 12.82 -15.32 -31.58
N GLU A 319 12.83 -15.71 -30.32
CA GLU A 319 11.70 -16.34 -29.64
C GLU A 319 11.28 -15.51 -28.41
N VAL A 320 9.99 -15.54 -28.08
CA VAL A 320 9.51 -15.11 -26.76
C VAL A 320 9.79 -16.26 -25.81
N ASP A 321 10.71 -16.05 -24.88
CA ASP A 321 11.17 -17.06 -23.92
C ASP A 321 10.19 -17.19 -22.75
N THR A 322 9.80 -16.05 -22.18
CA THR A 322 8.92 -16.00 -21.01
C THR A 322 8.12 -14.71 -20.99
N ILE A 323 6.84 -14.82 -20.63
CA ILE A 323 5.98 -13.71 -20.23
C ILE A 323 5.62 -13.96 -18.77
N MET A 324 6.16 -13.13 -17.87
CA MET A 324 6.03 -13.32 -16.43
C MET A 324 5.23 -12.18 -15.83
N THR A 325 4.10 -12.50 -15.20
CA THR A 325 3.42 -11.55 -14.30
C THR A 325 4.30 -11.36 -13.07
N VAL A 326 4.73 -10.12 -12.84
CA VAL A 326 5.49 -9.74 -11.64
C VAL A 326 4.53 -9.30 -10.53
N GLY A 327 3.43 -8.64 -10.90
CA GLY A 327 2.47 -8.11 -9.97
C GLY A 327 1.16 -7.70 -10.65
N ALA A 328 0.16 -7.40 -9.85
CA ALA A 328 -1.13 -6.92 -10.30
C ALA A 328 -1.83 -6.11 -9.21
N ALA A 329 -2.69 -5.19 -9.65
CA ALA A 329 -3.60 -4.46 -8.77
C ALA A 329 -4.99 -4.36 -9.42
N TRP A 330 -6.04 -4.66 -8.69
CA TRP A 330 -7.40 -4.29 -9.09
C TRP A 330 -7.70 -2.80 -8.82
N GLY A 331 -8.71 -2.25 -9.50
CA GLY A 331 -9.21 -0.92 -9.18
C GLY A 331 -9.86 -0.92 -7.80
N ARG A 332 -9.46 -0.03 -6.89
CA ARG A 332 -9.94 -0.03 -5.49
C ARG A 332 -11.44 0.26 -5.36
N HIS A 333 -12.14 -0.49 -4.51
CA HIS A 333 -13.54 -0.25 -4.15
C HIS A 333 -13.75 -0.46 -2.65
N PHE A 334 -14.23 0.55 -1.93
CA PHE A 334 -14.23 0.54 -0.46
C PHE A 334 -15.62 0.47 0.18
N SER A 335 -15.69 -0.12 1.36
CA SER A 335 -16.92 -0.31 2.14
C SER A 335 -17.47 1.00 2.66
N LYS A 336 -18.73 1.32 2.32
CA LYS A 336 -19.38 2.54 2.78
C LYS A 336 -19.64 2.57 4.29
N PRO A 337 -20.24 1.55 4.92
CA PRO A 337 -20.53 1.58 6.35
C PRO A 337 -19.26 1.77 7.20
N VAL A 338 -18.20 1.04 6.86
CA VAL A 338 -16.92 1.15 7.57
C VAL A 338 -16.29 2.53 7.34
N ALA A 339 -16.38 3.10 6.14
CA ALA A 339 -15.85 4.42 5.85
C ALA A 339 -16.60 5.54 6.59
N GLU A 340 -17.92 5.43 6.77
CA GLU A 340 -18.72 6.40 7.51
C GLU A 340 -18.36 6.41 9.00
N VAL A 341 -18.20 5.24 9.61
CA VAL A 341 -17.74 5.09 11.01
C VAL A 341 -16.31 5.60 11.16
N THR A 342 -15.41 5.20 10.26
CA THR A 342 -14.01 5.69 10.24
C THR A 342 -13.98 7.21 10.13
N TYR A 343 -14.82 7.80 9.28
CA TYR A 343 -14.89 9.26 9.10
C TYR A 343 -15.41 9.97 10.36
N SER A 344 -16.42 9.42 11.03
CA SER A 344 -16.88 9.96 12.31
C SER A 344 -15.76 9.97 13.36
N ASN A 345 -14.94 8.90 13.39
CA ASN A 345 -13.78 8.81 14.27
C ASN A 345 -12.65 9.80 13.87
N ILE A 346 -12.43 10.04 12.57
CA ILE A 346 -11.54 11.11 12.08
C ILE A 346 -12.00 12.47 12.65
N GLN A 347 -13.29 12.77 12.57
CA GLN A 347 -13.84 14.03 13.08
C GLN A 347 -13.70 14.17 14.60
N ALA A 348 -13.85 13.07 15.33
CA ALA A 348 -13.70 13.05 16.78
C ALA A 348 -12.23 13.27 17.23
N VAL A 349 -11.28 12.65 16.54
CA VAL A 349 -9.84 12.72 16.88
C VAL A 349 -9.24 14.08 16.52
N GLY A 350 -9.62 14.66 15.38
CA GLY A 350 -9.04 15.93 14.93
C GLY A 350 -7.65 15.78 14.30
N LEU A 351 -7.14 16.85 13.70
CA LEU A 351 -5.75 16.90 13.23
C LEU A 351 -4.78 17.01 14.42
N PRO A 352 -3.52 16.54 14.28
CA PRO A 352 -2.50 16.74 15.31
C PRO A 352 -2.18 18.21 15.55
N ASP A 353 -1.76 18.52 16.78
CA ASP A 353 -1.21 19.84 17.11
C ASP A 353 0.20 20.01 16.50
N TRP A 354 0.26 20.77 15.41
CA TRP A 354 1.52 21.12 14.75
C TRP A 354 2.28 22.19 15.53
N SER A 355 3.58 21.96 15.75
CA SER A 355 4.45 22.97 16.35
C SER A 355 4.85 24.04 15.33
N GLU A 356 5.35 25.18 15.81
CA GLU A 356 5.93 26.20 14.92
C GLU A 356 7.04 25.63 14.04
N ASP A 357 7.84 24.71 14.57
CA ASP A 357 8.91 24.04 13.83
C ASP A 357 8.40 23.09 12.75
N ASP A 358 7.29 22.39 13.00
CA ASP A 358 6.64 21.55 11.99
C ASP A 358 6.12 22.37 10.81
N ILE A 359 5.47 23.50 11.12
CA ILE A 359 4.94 24.42 10.11
C ILE A 359 6.11 25.03 9.31
N ARG A 360 7.15 25.51 10.00
CA ARG A 360 8.36 26.06 9.36
C ARG A 360 9.04 25.05 8.44
N PHE A 361 9.13 23.79 8.86
CA PHE A 361 9.69 22.72 8.04
C PHE A 361 8.87 22.50 6.77
N ALA A 362 7.54 22.38 6.90
CA ALA A 362 6.67 22.16 5.76
C ALA A 362 6.68 23.31 4.75
N GLU A 363 6.64 24.54 5.24
CA GLU A 363 6.75 25.71 4.36
C GLU A 363 8.11 25.78 3.67
N ALA A 364 9.20 25.46 4.37
CA ALA A 364 10.54 25.44 3.77
C ALA A 364 10.62 24.39 2.66
N PHE A 365 10.11 23.19 2.91
CA PHE A 365 10.05 22.13 1.91
C PHE A 365 9.26 22.55 0.67
N GLN A 366 8.07 23.12 0.85
CA GLN A 366 7.24 23.60 -0.27
C GLN A 366 7.95 24.66 -1.11
N ARG A 367 8.72 25.56 -0.48
CA ARG A 367 9.59 26.51 -1.19
C ARG A 367 10.71 25.82 -1.96
N GLU A 368 11.38 24.84 -1.39
CA GLU A 368 12.43 24.07 -2.08
C GLU A 368 11.87 23.29 -3.28
N MET A 369 10.62 22.83 -3.20
CA MET A 369 9.92 22.15 -4.30
C MET A 369 9.35 23.10 -5.36
N GLY A 370 9.38 24.42 -5.12
CA GLY A 370 8.83 25.41 -6.05
C GLY A 370 7.31 25.34 -6.21
N VAL A 371 6.60 24.90 -5.18
CA VAL A 371 5.13 24.79 -5.16
C VAL A 371 4.50 25.86 -4.26
N ASP A 372 3.18 25.97 -4.28
CA ASP A 372 2.45 26.85 -3.37
C ASP A 372 2.74 26.50 -1.90
N VAL A 373 3.07 27.54 -1.13
CA VAL A 373 3.38 27.42 0.29
C VAL A 373 2.08 27.48 1.09
N THR A 374 1.55 26.31 1.45
CA THR A 374 0.31 26.15 2.22
C THR A 374 0.55 25.64 3.64
N GLY A 375 1.78 25.25 3.99
CA GLY A 375 2.12 24.67 5.29
C GLY A 375 1.55 23.26 5.48
N LEU A 376 1.23 22.92 6.73
CA LEU A 376 0.55 21.68 7.10
C LEU A 376 -0.97 21.87 7.05
N ALA A 377 -1.71 20.76 6.91
CA ALA A 377 -3.16 20.80 6.93
C ALA A 377 -3.69 21.37 8.26
N ASP A 378 -4.67 22.27 8.16
CA ASP A 378 -5.36 22.93 9.27
C ASP A 378 -6.84 22.52 9.39
N SER A 379 -7.32 21.74 8.43
CA SER A 379 -8.72 21.30 8.33
C SER A 379 -8.80 19.88 7.75
N ILE A 380 -9.77 19.11 8.22
CA ILE A 380 -10.02 17.73 7.79
C ILE A 380 -10.75 17.73 6.44
N ARG A 381 -10.38 16.81 5.55
CA ARG A 381 -11.08 16.61 4.28
C ARG A 381 -12.43 15.94 4.47
N ASP A 382 -13.40 16.26 3.62
CA ASP A 382 -14.68 15.57 3.60
C ASP A 382 -14.55 14.08 3.24
N LEU A 383 -15.50 13.27 3.72
CA LEU A 383 -15.68 11.90 3.27
C LEU A 383 -15.89 11.88 1.74
N ARG A 384 -15.03 11.15 1.03
CA ARG A 384 -15.11 11.05 -0.43
C ARG A 384 -16.01 9.88 -0.84
N GLY A 385 -17.02 10.17 -1.64
CA GLY A 385 -17.86 9.15 -2.27
C GLY A 385 -17.24 8.54 -3.54
N PRO A 386 -18.00 7.67 -4.23
CA PRO A 386 -17.53 6.98 -5.41
C PRO A 386 -17.26 7.95 -6.57
N VAL A 387 -16.26 7.63 -7.39
CA VAL A 387 -15.99 8.35 -8.63
C VAL A 387 -16.77 7.75 -9.80
N ASP A 388 -17.14 8.60 -10.76
CA ASP A 388 -17.68 8.17 -12.04
C ASP A 388 -16.53 7.72 -12.97
N LEU A 389 -16.32 6.41 -13.08
CA LEU A 389 -15.27 5.84 -13.94
C LEU A 389 -15.43 6.24 -15.42
N SER A 390 -16.64 6.53 -15.89
CA SER A 390 -16.84 6.99 -17.27
C SER A 390 -16.19 8.35 -17.55
N ARG A 391 -15.93 9.13 -16.49
CA ARG A 391 -15.28 10.45 -16.53
C ARG A 391 -13.88 10.46 -15.93
N SER A 392 -13.45 9.35 -15.35
CA SER A 392 -12.11 9.23 -14.77
C SER A 392 -11.03 9.36 -15.85
N LEU A 393 -10.02 10.18 -15.58
CA LEU A 393 -8.81 10.30 -16.40
C LEU A 393 -7.70 9.33 -15.96
N GLY A 394 -8.03 8.40 -15.05
CA GLY A 394 -7.11 7.46 -14.42
C GLY A 394 -6.32 8.06 -13.27
N GLY A 395 -5.44 7.25 -12.67
CA GLY A 395 -4.63 7.64 -11.52
C GLY A 395 -3.56 6.60 -11.15
N GLY A 396 -3.01 6.75 -9.94
CA GLY A 396 -2.13 5.77 -9.31
C GLY A 396 -2.82 4.40 -9.14
N SER A 397 -2.04 3.40 -8.76
CA SER A 397 -2.48 2.01 -8.59
C SER A 397 -1.89 1.51 -7.29
N ASP A 398 -2.60 0.62 -6.63
CA ASP A 398 -2.31 0.11 -5.30
C ASP A 398 -3.02 -1.23 -5.18
N ASP A 399 -2.28 -2.28 -4.87
CA ASP A 399 -2.76 -3.67 -4.87
C ASP A 399 -3.71 -3.97 -3.71
N ILE A 400 -4.00 -3.01 -2.82
CA ILE A 400 -5.13 -3.13 -1.87
C ILE A 400 -6.47 -3.29 -2.60
N GLY A 401 -6.51 -2.91 -3.88
CA GLY A 401 -7.63 -3.19 -4.76
C GLY A 401 -8.03 -4.67 -4.74
N ASP A 402 -7.08 -5.59 -4.85
CA ASP A 402 -7.34 -7.04 -4.85
C ASP A 402 -8.02 -7.48 -3.55
N VAL A 403 -7.53 -6.99 -2.41
CA VAL A 403 -8.11 -7.27 -1.09
C VAL A 403 -9.53 -6.71 -1.00
N SER A 404 -9.71 -5.47 -1.46
CA SER A 404 -10.98 -4.76 -1.36
C SER A 404 -12.12 -5.43 -2.13
N TRP A 405 -11.81 -6.25 -3.14
CA TRP A 405 -12.77 -7.02 -3.91
C TRP A 405 -13.05 -8.42 -3.36
N ASN A 406 -12.41 -8.82 -2.26
CA ASN A 406 -12.61 -10.12 -1.61
C ASN A 406 -13.22 -10.00 -0.21
N MET A 407 -13.13 -8.83 0.42
CA MET A 407 -13.77 -8.55 1.71
C MET A 407 -14.02 -7.04 1.92
N PRO A 408 -14.96 -6.66 2.80
CA PRO A 408 -15.18 -5.26 3.16
C PRO A 408 -13.88 -4.58 3.62
N THR A 409 -13.45 -3.57 2.88
CA THR A 409 -12.17 -2.89 3.10
C THR A 409 -12.32 -1.38 3.09
N VAL A 410 -11.56 -0.67 3.91
CA VAL A 410 -11.31 0.78 3.77
C VAL A 410 -9.82 1.08 3.86
N THR A 411 -9.42 2.24 3.37
CA THR A 411 -8.07 2.78 3.58
C THR A 411 -8.16 4.11 4.31
N LEU A 412 -7.62 4.17 5.52
CA LEU A 412 -7.41 5.39 6.28
C LEU A 412 -6.14 6.10 5.78
N SER A 413 -6.31 7.29 5.19
CA SER A 413 -5.22 8.25 5.02
C SER A 413 -4.99 8.97 6.35
N TYR A 414 -3.76 8.97 6.87
CA TYR A 414 -3.40 9.66 8.11
C TYR A 414 -2.28 10.70 7.89
N PRO A 415 -2.27 11.81 8.65
CA PRO A 415 -1.45 12.99 8.34
C PRO A 415 0.02 12.88 8.82
N SER A 416 0.76 11.85 8.39
CA SER A 416 2.19 11.69 8.73
C SER A 416 3.17 12.33 7.74
N ASN A 417 2.66 13.03 6.73
CA ASN A 417 3.49 13.75 5.76
C ASN A 417 2.87 15.12 5.41
N MET A 418 3.39 15.79 4.39
CA MET A 418 2.99 17.14 3.98
C MET A 418 2.82 17.26 2.46
N SER A 419 2.11 18.30 1.99
CA SER A 419 1.99 18.57 0.54
C SER A 419 3.29 19.11 -0.05
N GLY A 420 3.46 18.87 -1.35
CA GLY A 420 4.46 19.53 -2.20
C GLY A 420 5.47 18.57 -2.85
N GLY A 421 5.56 17.34 -2.35
CA GLY A 421 6.39 16.29 -2.97
C GLY A 421 5.76 15.76 -4.28
N PRO A 422 6.59 15.31 -5.24
CA PRO A 422 6.11 14.79 -6.52
C PRO A 422 5.60 13.32 -6.44
N GLY A 423 5.77 12.63 -5.32
CA GLY A 423 5.52 11.20 -5.19
C GLY A 423 6.70 10.36 -5.72
N HIS A 424 6.89 9.18 -5.15
CA HIS A 424 7.93 8.19 -5.43
C HIS A 424 9.31 8.83 -5.54
N ASN A 425 9.65 9.67 -4.56
CA ASN A 425 10.80 10.55 -4.60
C ASN A 425 11.43 10.73 -3.21
N TRP A 426 12.73 11.03 -3.16
CA TRP A 426 13.42 11.37 -1.91
C TRP A 426 12.72 12.50 -1.13
N ALA A 427 12.10 13.45 -1.84
CA ALA A 427 11.41 14.60 -1.29
C ALA A 427 10.26 14.19 -0.38
N ASN A 428 9.58 13.09 -0.71
CA ASN A 428 8.47 12.56 0.08
C ASN A 428 8.95 11.82 1.35
N GLY A 429 10.23 11.43 1.42
CA GLY A 429 10.83 10.80 2.58
C GLY A 429 11.31 11.75 3.69
N ILE A 430 11.31 13.08 3.46
CA ILE A 430 11.93 14.03 4.41
C ILE A 430 11.21 14.12 5.75
N ALA A 431 9.90 13.86 5.78
CA ALA A 431 9.08 13.93 6.98
C ALA A 431 9.12 12.63 7.79
N MET A 432 9.56 11.54 7.17
CA MET A 432 9.17 10.19 7.56
C MET A 432 9.95 9.61 8.75
N ALA A 433 10.68 10.45 9.48
CA ALA A 433 11.22 10.14 10.81
C ALA A 433 11.39 11.46 11.62
N THR A 434 10.36 12.32 11.55
CA THR A 434 10.31 13.61 12.24
C THR A 434 9.06 13.71 13.12
N PRO A 435 8.95 14.74 13.99
CA PRO A 435 7.75 14.97 14.77
C PRO A 435 6.45 15.02 13.94
N ILE A 436 6.49 15.41 12.66
CA ILE A 436 5.31 15.34 11.77
C ILE A 436 4.84 13.90 11.60
N ALA A 437 5.74 13.00 11.19
CA ALA A 437 5.39 11.59 10.99
C ALA A 437 4.95 10.93 12.30
N HIS A 438 5.62 11.24 13.42
CA HIS A 438 5.29 10.68 14.73
C HIS A 438 3.91 11.11 15.22
N LYS A 439 3.61 12.42 15.16
CA LYS A 439 2.29 12.96 15.55
C LYS A 439 1.17 12.44 14.65
N GLY A 440 1.42 12.35 13.34
CA GLY A 440 0.47 11.79 12.38
C GLY A 440 0.18 10.31 12.64
N ALA A 441 1.19 9.51 13.00
CA ALA A 441 1.03 8.09 13.29
C ALA A 441 0.23 7.87 14.58
N VAL A 442 0.48 8.68 15.61
CA VAL A 442 -0.31 8.65 16.86
C VAL A 442 -1.77 9.01 16.60
N ALA A 443 -2.04 10.05 15.81
CA ALA A 443 -3.41 10.43 15.48
C ALA A 443 -4.10 9.37 14.60
N GLY A 444 -3.37 8.77 13.64
CA GLY A 444 -3.85 7.63 12.87
C GLY A 444 -4.24 6.45 13.77
N ALA A 445 -3.36 6.09 14.73
CA ALA A 445 -3.62 4.99 15.66
C ALA A 445 -4.88 5.23 16.50
N ARG A 446 -5.14 6.47 16.92
CA ARG A 446 -6.38 6.84 17.62
C ARG A 446 -7.62 6.56 16.77
N VAL A 447 -7.64 7.01 15.52
CA VAL A 447 -8.76 6.74 14.59
C VAL A 447 -8.92 5.24 14.37
N GLN A 448 -7.82 4.53 14.19
CA GLN A 448 -7.80 3.08 13.96
C GLN A 448 -8.38 2.31 15.16
N ALA A 449 -7.96 2.66 16.39
CA ALA A 449 -8.45 2.03 17.62
C ALA A 449 -9.93 2.32 17.88
N ARG A 450 -10.39 3.56 17.63
CA ARG A 450 -11.83 3.86 17.73
C ARG A 450 -12.65 3.02 16.75
N THR A 451 -12.17 2.89 15.52
CA THR A 451 -12.84 2.12 14.45
C THR A 451 -12.84 0.62 14.76
N LEU A 452 -11.75 0.08 15.31
CA LEU A 452 -11.73 -1.29 15.83
C LEU A 452 -12.79 -1.51 16.91
N LEU A 453 -12.89 -0.60 17.88
CA LEU A 453 -13.90 -0.69 18.94
C LEU A 453 -15.33 -0.63 18.40
N ASP A 454 -15.60 0.18 17.36
CA ASP A 454 -16.89 0.17 16.67
C ASP A 454 -17.20 -1.22 16.10
N LEU A 455 -16.27 -1.78 15.32
CA LEU A 455 -16.46 -3.08 14.68
C LEU A 455 -16.66 -4.24 15.67
N PHE A 456 -16.08 -4.16 16.87
CA PHE A 456 -16.26 -5.18 17.90
C PHE A 456 -17.51 -5.00 18.76
N LEU A 457 -18.06 -3.79 18.89
CA LEU A 457 -19.02 -3.46 19.95
C LEU A 457 -20.32 -2.81 19.48
N ASP A 458 -20.40 -2.28 18.27
CA ASP A 458 -21.64 -1.65 17.79
C ASP A 458 -22.72 -2.67 17.39
N GLY A 459 -22.30 -3.87 16.97
CA GLY A 459 -23.17 -4.97 16.56
C GLY A 459 -23.92 -4.74 15.23
N GLU A 460 -23.59 -3.68 14.48
CA GLU A 460 -24.29 -3.28 13.25
C GLU A 460 -23.34 -3.08 12.06
N THR A 461 -22.13 -2.54 12.26
CA THR A 461 -21.26 -2.11 11.17
C THR A 461 -20.72 -3.28 10.35
N VAL A 462 -20.35 -4.38 10.98
CA VAL A 462 -19.85 -5.58 10.27
C VAL A 462 -20.92 -6.17 9.37
N GLU A 463 -22.16 -6.31 9.86
CA GLU A 463 -23.29 -6.80 9.07
C GLU A 463 -23.60 -5.84 7.91
N ALA A 464 -23.66 -4.54 8.19
CA ALA A 464 -23.89 -3.53 7.16
C ALA A 464 -22.79 -3.53 6.09
N ALA A 465 -21.53 -3.75 6.49
CA ALA A 465 -20.40 -3.83 5.58
C ALA A 465 -20.54 -5.01 4.60
N TRP A 466 -20.94 -6.18 5.10
CA TRP A 466 -21.21 -7.35 4.26
C TRP A 466 -22.46 -7.20 3.39
N ALA A 467 -23.53 -6.56 3.88
CA ALA A 467 -24.68 -6.22 3.05
C ALA A 467 -24.28 -5.30 1.90
N TYR A 468 -23.50 -4.24 2.17
CA TYR A 468 -22.95 -3.37 1.13
C TYR A 468 -22.06 -4.12 0.14
N PHE A 469 -21.17 -4.98 0.65
CA PHE A 469 -20.26 -5.76 -0.18
C PHE A 469 -21.03 -6.66 -1.16
N ASN A 470 -21.96 -7.46 -0.65
CA ASN A 470 -22.72 -8.43 -1.44
C ASN A 470 -23.75 -7.79 -2.38
N ASP A 471 -24.50 -6.79 -1.88
CA ASP A 471 -25.66 -6.25 -2.59
C ASP A 471 -25.34 -5.03 -3.46
N VAL A 472 -24.18 -4.39 -3.26
CA VAL A 472 -23.77 -3.19 -4.01
C VAL A 472 -22.45 -3.39 -4.73
N GLN A 473 -21.39 -3.73 -4.00
CA GLN A 473 -20.04 -3.78 -4.58
C GLN A 473 -19.88 -4.94 -5.56
N THR A 474 -20.27 -6.17 -5.17
CA THR A 474 -20.11 -7.37 -5.99
C THR A 474 -21.37 -7.77 -6.75
N ALA A 475 -22.39 -6.92 -6.77
CA ALA A 475 -23.68 -7.23 -7.40
C ALA A 475 -23.56 -7.47 -8.91
N GLU A 476 -22.69 -6.71 -9.58
CA GLU A 476 -22.49 -6.77 -11.04
C GLU A 476 -21.07 -7.16 -11.47
N THR A 477 -20.11 -7.13 -10.54
CA THR A 477 -18.69 -7.35 -10.82
C THR A 477 -18.18 -8.51 -9.97
N VAL A 478 -17.52 -9.46 -10.64
CA VAL A 478 -16.86 -10.60 -9.99
C VAL A 478 -15.36 -10.42 -10.07
N TYR A 479 -14.70 -10.49 -8.91
CA TYR A 479 -13.24 -10.46 -8.86
C TYR A 479 -12.64 -11.60 -9.70
N THR A 480 -11.72 -11.23 -10.59
CA THR A 480 -10.95 -12.17 -11.41
C THR A 480 -9.47 -11.85 -11.24
N PRO A 481 -8.67 -12.74 -10.65
CA PRO A 481 -7.23 -12.49 -10.51
C PRO A 481 -6.57 -12.24 -11.88
N PHE A 482 -5.67 -11.26 -11.94
CA PHE A 482 -4.77 -11.12 -13.09
C PHE A 482 -3.69 -12.20 -13.09
N ILE A 483 -3.23 -12.59 -11.89
CA ILE A 483 -2.27 -13.67 -11.72
C ILE A 483 -2.92 -15.03 -12.03
N SER A 484 -2.17 -15.91 -12.68
CA SER A 484 -2.61 -17.28 -12.95
C SER A 484 -2.46 -18.16 -11.69
N PRO A 485 -3.12 -19.34 -11.63
CA PRO A 485 -2.88 -20.31 -10.54
C PRO A 485 -1.44 -20.84 -10.47
N THR A 486 -0.66 -20.70 -11.55
CA THR A 486 0.72 -21.17 -11.61
C THR A 486 1.76 -20.08 -11.39
N ASP A 487 1.35 -18.81 -11.44
CA ASP A 487 2.25 -17.67 -11.21
C ASP A 487 2.82 -17.75 -9.79
N GLN A 488 4.09 -17.39 -9.66
CA GLN A 488 4.79 -17.35 -8.38
C GLN A 488 5.18 -15.91 -8.07
N PRO A 489 5.13 -15.49 -6.79
CA PRO A 489 5.59 -14.15 -6.41
C PRO A 489 7.06 -13.97 -6.84
N ALA A 490 7.39 -12.76 -7.32
CA ALA A 490 8.72 -12.42 -7.81
C ALA A 490 9.71 -12.19 -6.66
N ILE A 491 9.93 -13.19 -5.80
CA ILE A 491 10.72 -13.10 -4.56
C ILE A 491 12.19 -12.70 -4.75
N TRP A 492 12.71 -12.85 -5.98
CA TRP A 492 14.07 -12.45 -6.37
C TRP A 492 14.19 -10.93 -6.62
N LEU A 493 13.06 -10.22 -6.71
CA LEU A 493 13.04 -8.80 -6.99
C LEU A 493 13.84 -8.05 -5.92
N ASN A 494 14.62 -7.06 -6.37
CA ASN A 494 15.50 -6.22 -5.55
C ASN A 494 16.62 -6.94 -4.77
N GLU A 495 16.78 -8.26 -4.87
CA GLU A 495 17.80 -9.01 -4.12
C GLU A 495 19.21 -8.44 -4.34
N GLY A 496 19.61 -8.23 -5.60
CA GLY A 496 20.93 -7.67 -5.92
C GLY A 496 21.14 -6.23 -5.43
N ILE A 497 20.07 -5.41 -5.43
CA ILE A 497 20.12 -4.03 -4.93
C ILE A 497 20.31 -4.05 -3.41
N MET A 498 19.54 -4.87 -2.70
CA MET A 498 19.63 -4.98 -1.24
C MET A 498 20.91 -5.68 -0.78
N ALA A 499 21.42 -6.66 -1.52
CA ALA A 499 22.72 -7.28 -1.25
C ALA A 499 23.86 -6.26 -1.29
N ARG A 500 23.76 -5.25 -2.17
CA ARG A 500 24.70 -4.14 -2.24
C ARG A 500 24.52 -3.14 -1.09
N TRP A 501 23.29 -2.70 -0.83
CA TRP A 501 23.05 -1.54 0.03
C TRP A 501 22.82 -1.87 1.49
N ARG A 502 22.22 -3.03 1.82
CA ARG A 502 21.94 -3.41 3.23
C ARG A 502 23.18 -3.35 4.12
N PRO A 503 24.37 -3.87 3.72
CA PRO A 503 25.58 -3.77 4.54
C PRO A 503 26.03 -2.32 4.80
N GLU A 504 25.87 -1.44 3.81
CA GLU A 504 26.25 -0.02 3.92
C GLU A 504 25.24 0.80 4.74
N MET A 505 23.96 0.43 4.70
CA MET A 505 22.89 1.07 5.46
C MET A 505 22.90 0.66 6.95
N ARG A 506 23.31 -0.57 7.26
CA ARG A 506 23.27 -1.13 8.63
C ARG A 506 23.93 -0.26 9.72
N PRO A 507 25.09 0.41 9.51
CA PRO A 507 25.66 1.32 10.50
C PRO A 507 24.77 2.53 10.86
N TYR A 508 23.78 2.83 10.01
CA TYR A 508 22.82 3.91 10.19
C TYR A 508 21.46 3.43 10.69
N TYR A 509 21.29 2.14 11.00
CA TYR A 509 20.03 1.66 11.60
C TYR A 509 19.79 2.30 12.96
N TYR A 510 18.56 2.70 13.21
CA TYR A 510 18.19 3.38 14.45
C TYR A 510 18.42 2.45 15.65
N ASP A 511 19.00 2.99 16.71
CA ASP A 511 19.22 2.29 17.98
C ASP A 511 18.53 3.04 19.11
N SER A 512 17.28 2.64 19.39
CA SER A 512 16.46 3.21 20.45
C SER A 512 17.01 3.02 21.86
N ASN A 513 17.98 2.11 22.07
CA ASN A 513 18.65 1.96 23.37
C ASN A 513 19.68 3.07 23.64
N ARG A 514 20.12 3.78 22.59
CA ARG A 514 21.19 4.78 22.68
C ARG A 514 20.70 6.20 22.41
N PHE A 515 19.70 6.36 21.56
CA PHE A 515 19.21 7.66 21.12
C PHE A 515 17.70 7.75 21.24
N SER A 516 17.20 8.90 21.70
CA SER A 516 15.77 9.12 21.89
C SER A 516 15.01 9.20 20.57
N THR A 517 15.65 9.64 19.48
CA THR A 517 15.06 9.74 18.14
C THR A 517 16.08 9.43 17.06
N TYR A 518 15.64 9.11 15.86
CA TYR A 518 16.56 8.92 14.74
C TYR A 518 17.26 10.23 14.33
N LEU A 519 16.58 11.37 14.49
CA LEU A 519 17.18 12.69 14.28
C LEU A 519 18.37 12.93 15.21
N GLU A 520 18.24 12.57 16.49
CA GLU A 520 19.34 12.66 17.46
C GLU A 520 20.52 11.77 17.05
N GLN A 521 20.23 10.52 16.65
CA GLN A 521 21.27 9.58 16.20
C GLN A 521 22.06 10.11 15.00
N LEU A 522 21.37 10.77 14.06
CA LEU A 522 21.99 11.36 12.86
C LEU A 522 22.61 12.75 13.12
N GLY A 523 22.44 13.31 14.32
CA GLY A 523 22.92 14.65 14.67
C GLY A 523 22.20 15.78 13.92
N ILE A 524 20.92 15.59 13.61
CA ILE A 524 20.09 16.54 12.86
C ILE A 524 19.35 17.47 13.82
N GLU A 525 19.54 18.78 13.68
CA GLU A 525 18.74 19.79 14.36
C GLU A 525 17.45 20.02 13.58
N TYR A 526 16.30 19.76 14.21
CA TYR A 526 15.00 19.90 13.55
C TYR A 526 14.38 21.28 13.81
N PRO A 527 13.94 22.01 12.77
CA PRO A 527 14.04 21.67 11.35
C PRO A 527 15.35 22.19 10.72
N THR A 528 15.98 21.38 9.86
CA THR A 528 17.14 21.81 9.06
C THR A 528 16.66 22.39 7.73
N ILE A 529 16.80 23.71 7.57
CA ILE A 529 16.30 24.47 6.42
C ILE A 529 17.39 25.40 5.85
N ARG A 530 17.29 25.77 4.56
CA ARG A 530 18.20 26.78 3.99
C ARG A 530 17.93 28.16 4.60
N THR A 531 19.00 28.87 4.95
CA THR A 531 18.93 30.23 5.52
C THR A 531 18.93 31.34 4.46
N ARG A 532 19.11 30.99 3.19
CA ARG A 532 19.04 31.90 2.03
C ARG A 532 18.27 31.23 0.89
N PRO A 533 17.51 32.00 0.08
CA PRO A 533 16.88 31.48 -1.13
C PRO A 533 17.92 30.87 -2.06
N VAL A 534 17.56 29.79 -2.76
CA VAL A 534 18.34 29.26 -3.87
C VAL A 534 18.49 30.38 -4.91
N SER A 535 19.71 30.89 -5.08
CA SER A 535 19.99 31.77 -6.22
C SER A 535 19.94 30.94 -7.51
N GLU A 536 19.67 31.55 -8.67
CA GLU A 536 19.71 30.83 -9.96
C GLU A 536 21.06 30.12 -10.20
N GLU A 537 22.14 30.53 -9.52
CA GLU A 537 23.46 29.90 -9.57
C GLU A 537 23.59 28.65 -8.68
N ASP A 538 22.71 28.46 -7.69
CA ASP A 538 22.72 27.34 -6.74
C ASP A 538 21.69 26.25 -7.09
N ALA A 539 20.87 26.46 -8.13
CA ALA A 539 19.90 25.46 -8.57
C ALA A 539 20.64 24.22 -9.11
N PRO A 540 20.24 22.99 -8.74
CA PRO A 540 20.78 21.80 -9.37
C PRO A 540 20.52 21.89 -10.88
N VAL A 541 21.58 21.75 -11.68
CA VAL A 541 21.52 21.80 -13.14
C VAL A 541 20.62 20.65 -13.63
N GLY A 542 19.34 20.92 -13.81
CA GLY A 542 18.36 19.90 -14.19
C GLY A 542 16.92 20.41 -14.18
N GLY A 543 16.52 21.16 -15.21
CA GLY A 543 15.14 21.54 -15.44
C GLY A 543 15.02 22.80 -16.29
N ALA A 544 15.08 22.67 -17.60
CA ALA A 544 14.77 23.78 -18.49
C ALA A 544 13.29 24.18 -18.34
N PRO A 545 12.95 25.47 -18.26
CA PRO A 545 11.57 25.92 -18.22
C PRO A 545 10.98 25.80 -19.63
N GLY A 546 10.09 24.82 -19.83
CA GLY A 546 9.27 24.73 -21.04
C GLY A 546 8.16 25.78 -20.99
N GLY A 547 8.34 26.86 -21.75
CA GLY A 547 7.28 27.83 -22.03
C GLY A 547 6.36 27.33 -23.15
N PHE A 548 5.05 27.38 -22.87
CA PHE A 548 3.87 27.25 -23.74
C PHE A 548 3.63 25.92 -24.47
#